data_AF-A0A5N6QQH9-F1
#
_entry.id   AF-A0A5N6QQH9-F1
#
_cell.length_a   1.000
_cell.length_b   1.000
_cell.length_c   1.000
_cell.angle_alpha   90.00
_cell.angle_beta   90.00
_cell.angle_gamma   90.00
#
_symmetry.space_group_name_H-M   'P 1'
#
loop_
_entity.id
_entity.type
_entity.pdbx_description
1 polymer ?
#
loop_
_entity_poly.entity_id
_entity_poly.type
_entity_poly.pdbx_seq_one_letter_code
_entity_poly.pdbx_strand_id
1 'polypeptide(L)'
;MGDIFVAEQTIHSRTPNGILSLAAVVSIEQFSRMNGLTGQKMQKIFKALVPESLHNDARYLVEYCCFRFLSRDSSDIHPSLKEPAFQRLIFITMLAWENPYHEELANTSEKASFQGKLVRVSAFVRIAPAISGVSDRSTVHNLFKALAGDEEGISLNVWLTYISELLKVHEGRRSYQIREFPQFCEERILCIASSSKRPVLKWENNMAWPGKLTLTDRAIYFEAIGLRGEKDAIRVDLTRHGLRVEKAKVGPLGSLLFDSAVSISPSSESKPWVLEFVDLGGDMRRDVWLAFISEVIALHKFIHEYGPEDGDESLFHVYGAHKGKERATTSAINSIARLQALQFIRKLFDDPSKLVQFSYLEYAPYGHVVCQTLAVNYWGGPLVTKSVVAGNQPIQGAWHSNEVFESSNHVFDIDGSVYLQKWMRSSTWASSASTTFWKNSSIRQGVVLSKNLVVADLTLVERAAETCKKKYHMVEKTQATIDAAMLKGIPSNIDLFKELMLPLAITVKNFEKLRRWEEPHLTLSFLVFAYTIIFRSLLSYIFPMALMIMAAGMLTLKGLKEQGRLGRSFGKVTIRDQPPSNTIQKIIAVKDAMRDVENSLQNLNVTLLKIRTILLSGQPQVHCHHS
;
A
#
# COMPACT_ATOMS: atom_id res chain seq x y z
N MET A 1 -33.04 15.89 -8.51
CA MET A 1 -33.80 16.78 -7.61
C MET A 1 -34.32 15.91 -6.48
N GLY A 2 -33.93 16.18 -5.24
CA GLY A 2 -34.37 15.43 -4.08
C GLY A 2 -34.25 16.39 -2.91
N ASP A 3 -35.29 17.20 -2.72
CA ASP A 3 -35.39 18.15 -1.64
C ASP A 3 -35.28 17.40 -0.32
N ILE A 4 -34.29 17.75 0.50
CA ILE A 4 -34.16 17.20 1.84
C ILE A 4 -35.21 17.91 2.68
N PHE A 5 -36.37 17.26 2.78
CA PHE A 5 -37.50 17.78 3.54
C PHE A 5 -37.16 17.74 5.04
N VAL A 6 -36.90 18.90 5.64
CA VAL A 6 -36.86 19.04 7.10
C VAL A 6 -38.30 19.32 7.54
N ALA A 7 -39.07 18.26 7.77
CA ALA A 7 -40.50 18.39 8.03
C ALA A 7 -40.82 19.27 9.27
N GLU A 8 -40.00 19.21 10.33
CA GLU A 8 -40.14 20.09 11.51
C GLU A 8 -38.79 20.34 12.20
N GLN A 9 -38.34 21.60 12.29
CA GLN A 9 -37.15 21.97 13.05
C GLN A 9 -37.52 22.18 14.53
N THR A 10 -36.90 21.42 15.43
CA THR A 10 -37.11 21.50 16.89
C THR A 10 -35.94 22.16 17.62
N ILE A 11 -34.74 22.14 17.03
CA ILE A 11 -33.55 22.76 17.60
C ILE A 11 -33.54 24.28 17.39
N HIS A 12 -33.15 25.01 18.43
CA HIS A 12 -32.90 26.44 18.33
C HIS A 12 -31.68 26.70 17.44
N SER A 13 -31.88 27.39 16.32
CA SER A 13 -30.81 27.72 15.37
C SER A 13 -29.80 28.72 15.94
N ARG A 14 -30.19 29.54 16.92
CA ARG A 14 -29.27 30.45 17.61
C ARG A 14 -28.61 29.76 18.79
N THR A 15 -27.29 29.65 18.74
CA THR A 15 -26.46 29.19 19.85
C THR A 15 -25.56 30.33 20.35
N PRO A 16 -24.98 30.24 21.56
CA PRO A 16 -24.04 31.25 22.05
C PRO A 16 -22.83 31.51 21.13
N ASN A 17 -22.45 30.51 20.32
CA ASN A 17 -21.30 30.57 19.42
C ASN A 17 -21.66 30.99 17.99
N GLY A 18 -22.95 31.19 17.68
CA GLY A 18 -23.41 31.58 16.33
C GLY A 18 -24.72 30.92 15.90
N ILE A 19 -25.17 31.26 14.70
CA ILE A 19 -26.33 30.63 14.05
C ILE A 19 -25.88 29.32 13.40
N LEU A 20 -26.56 28.21 13.68
CA LEU A 20 -26.29 26.91 13.08
C LEU A 20 -26.47 26.94 11.56
N SER A 21 -25.55 26.32 10.83
CA SER A 21 -25.67 26.14 9.39
C SER A 21 -26.83 25.19 9.06
N LEU A 22 -27.41 25.31 7.86
CA LEU A 22 -28.46 24.38 7.41
C LEU A 22 -27.99 22.92 7.48
N ALA A 23 -26.72 22.65 7.14
CA ALA A 23 -26.13 21.33 7.24
C ALA A 23 -26.17 20.79 8.68
N ALA A 24 -25.81 21.62 9.67
CA ALA A 24 -25.84 21.24 11.08
C ALA A 24 -27.25 20.97 11.57
N VAL A 25 -28.22 21.83 11.23
CA VAL A 25 -29.64 21.62 11.59
C VAL A 25 -30.17 20.32 10.99
N VAL A 26 -29.94 20.08 9.70
CA VAL A 26 -30.35 18.85 9.01
C VAL A 26 -29.71 17.62 9.67
N SER A 27 -28.40 17.65 9.92
CA SER A 27 -27.68 16.52 10.52
C SER A 27 -28.21 16.19 11.92
N ILE A 28 -28.34 17.21 12.80
CA ILE A 28 -28.80 17.01 14.17
C ILE A 28 -30.25 16.49 14.19
N GLU A 29 -31.15 17.07 13.42
CA GLU A 29 -32.56 16.66 13.42
C GLU A 29 -32.74 15.26 12.85
N GLN A 30 -32.12 14.94 11.71
CA GLN A 30 -32.29 13.63 11.09
C GLN A 30 -31.69 12.52 11.95
N PHE A 31 -30.47 12.70 12.48
CA PHE A 31 -29.91 11.71 13.41
C PHE A 31 -30.67 11.61 14.73
N SER A 32 -31.23 12.72 15.23
CA SER A 32 -32.09 12.66 16.42
C SER A 32 -33.34 11.82 16.17
N ARG A 33 -34.02 12.02 15.03
CA ARG A 33 -35.19 11.23 14.65
C ARG A 33 -34.86 9.76 14.45
N MET A 34 -33.73 9.44 13.82
CA MET A 34 -33.24 8.06 13.68
C MET A 34 -32.92 7.42 15.04
N ASN A 35 -32.60 8.21 16.06
CA ASN A 35 -32.46 7.77 17.45
C ASN A 35 -33.79 7.77 18.24
N GLY A 36 -34.92 8.11 17.63
CA GLY A 36 -36.23 8.20 18.29
C GLY A 36 -36.40 9.42 19.20
N LEU A 37 -35.61 10.48 19.00
CA LEU A 37 -35.61 11.71 19.79
C LEU A 37 -35.81 12.95 18.92
N THR A 38 -36.19 14.06 19.53
CA THR A 38 -36.16 15.37 18.87
C THR A 38 -34.77 16.01 19.00
N GLY A 39 -34.38 16.89 18.07
CA GLY A 39 -33.12 17.62 18.15
C GLY A 39 -32.95 18.38 19.48
N GLN A 40 -34.03 18.97 19.99
CA GLN A 40 -34.01 19.67 21.28
C GLN A 40 -33.72 18.73 22.46
N LYS A 41 -34.34 17.54 22.50
CA LYS A 41 -34.06 16.53 23.55
C LYS A 41 -32.63 16.02 23.44
N MET A 42 -32.13 15.79 22.22
CA MET A 42 -30.76 15.35 21.99
C MET A 42 -29.74 16.37 22.50
N GLN A 43 -29.96 17.66 22.24
CA GLN A 43 -29.11 18.74 22.74
C GLN A 43 -29.10 18.81 24.27
N LYS A 44 -30.24 18.62 24.94
CA LYS A 44 -30.32 18.58 26.42
C LYS A 44 -29.51 17.42 26.99
N ILE A 45 -29.63 16.22 26.39
CA ILE A 45 -28.86 15.04 26.81
C ILE A 45 -27.36 15.28 26.62
N PHE A 46 -26.95 15.83 25.48
CA PHE A 46 -25.56 16.17 25.19
C PHE A 46 -24.97 17.11 26.26
N LYS A 47 -25.68 18.21 26.59
CA LYS A 47 -25.24 19.14 27.63
C LYS A 47 -25.15 18.52 29.03
N ALA A 48 -25.93 17.48 29.31
CA ALA A 48 -25.85 16.77 30.59
C ALA A 48 -24.63 15.84 30.70
N LEU A 49 -24.07 15.37 29.58
CA LEU A 49 -23.00 14.37 29.55
C LEU A 49 -21.60 14.97 29.42
N VAL A 50 -21.49 16.18 28.87
CA VAL A 50 -20.21 16.77 28.46
C VAL A 50 -19.80 17.86 29.46
N PRO A 51 -18.49 18.14 29.66
CA PRO A 51 -18.03 19.31 30.40
C PRO A 51 -18.57 20.65 29.85
N GLU A 52 -18.80 21.64 30.72
CA GLU A 52 -19.38 22.94 30.36
C GLU A 52 -18.63 23.67 29.24
N SER A 53 -17.30 23.50 29.16
CA SER A 53 -16.47 24.11 28.13
C SER A 53 -16.83 23.68 26.69
N LEU A 54 -17.49 22.53 26.52
CA LEU A 54 -17.82 21.96 25.21
C LEU A 54 -19.33 22.02 24.90
N HIS A 55 -20.17 22.48 25.83
CA HIS A 55 -21.64 22.50 25.69
C HIS A 55 -22.15 23.28 24.48
N ASN A 56 -21.44 24.35 24.14
CA ASN A 56 -21.87 25.32 23.13
C ASN A 56 -21.28 25.05 21.74
N ASP A 57 -20.34 24.10 21.63
CA ASP A 57 -19.73 23.75 20.35
C ASP A 57 -20.66 22.82 19.56
N ALA A 58 -21.21 23.37 18.48
CA ALA A 58 -22.13 22.67 17.60
C ALA A 58 -21.45 21.52 16.84
N ARG A 59 -20.12 21.56 16.64
CA ARG A 59 -19.36 20.47 16.01
C ARG A 59 -19.50 19.19 16.82
N TYR A 60 -19.30 19.27 18.14
CA TYR A 60 -19.40 18.11 19.02
C TYR A 60 -20.84 17.63 19.18
N LEU A 61 -21.84 18.52 19.10
CA LEU A 61 -23.24 18.11 19.07
C LEU A 61 -23.60 17.33 17.80
N VAL A 62 -23.15 17.80 16.62
CA VAL A 62 -23.31 17.06 15.34
C VAL A 62 -22.65 15.69 15.43
N GLU A 63 -21.42 15.66 15.93
CA GLU A 63 -20.64 14.43 16.13
C GLU A 63 -21.35 13.46 17.08
N TYR A 64 -21.83 13.95 18.23
CA TYR A 64 -22.59 13.15 19.20
C TYR A 64 -23.86 12.54 18.60
N CYS A 65 -24.65 13.33 17.87
CA CYS A 65 -25.87 12.84 17.22
C CYS A 65 -25.56 11.69 16.25
N CYS A 66 -24.53 11.88 15.41
CA CYS A 66 -24.09 10.89 14.43
C CYS A 66 -23.54 9.63 15.11
N PHE A 67 -22.59 9.79 16.03
CA PHE A 67 -21.92 8.66 16.68
C PHE A 67 -22.86 7.87 17.57
N ARG A 68 -23.82 8.53 18.23
CA ARG A 68 -24.83 7.83 19.01
C ARG A 68 -25.69 6.92 18.13
N PHE A 69 -26.08 7.38 16.94
CA PHE A 69 -26.78 6.53 15.99
C PHE A 69 -25.93 5.33 15.56
N LEU A 70 -24.69 5.60 15.12
CA LEU A 70 -23.77 4.57 14.63
C LEU A 70 -23.38 3.54 15.70
N SER A 71 -23.35 3.94 16.98
CA SER A 71 -22.98 3.04 18.08
C SER A 71 -23.97 1.90 18.35
N ARG A 72 -25.19 2.00 17.80
CA ARG A 72 -26.26 1.01 18.03
C ARG A 72 -26.07 -0.27 17.23
N ASP A 73 -25.26 -0.24 16.19
CA ASP A 73 -25.04 -1.36 15.28
C ASP A 73 -23.57 -1.79 15.31
N SER A 74 -23.32 -3.08 15.48
CA SER A 74 -21.98 -3.67 15.51
C SER A 74 -21.69 -4.53 14.26
N SER A 75 -22.47 -4.37 13.19
CA SER A 75 -22.28 -5.08 11.93
C SER A 75 -20.98 -4.67 11.23
N ASP A 76 -20.41 -5.59 10.46
CA ASP A 76 -19.19 -5.37 9.68
C ASP A 76 -19.32 -4.24 8.64
N ILE A 77 -20.54 -4.01 8.16
CA ILE A 77 -20.92 -2.92 7.27
C ILE A 77 -22.23 -2.37 7.82
N HIS A 78 -22.29 -1.06 8.03
CA HIS A 78 -23.48 -0.43 8.58
C HIS A 78 -24.68 -0.57 7.62
N PRO A 79 -25.82 -1.15 8.02
CA PRO A 79 -26.90 -1.52 7.10
C PRO A 79 -27.54 -0.31 6.39
N SER A 80 -27.66 0.84 7.07
CA SER A 80 -28.19 2.08 6.49
C SER A 80 -27.36 2.62 5.33
N LEU A 81 -26.13 2.14 5.10
CA LEU A 81 -25.34 2.54 3.92
C LEU A 81 -26.03 2.17 2.60
N LYS A 82 -26.94 1.18 2.60
CA LYS A 82 -27.73 0.82 1.41
C LYS A 82 -28.72 1.92 0.99
N GLU A 83 -29.09 2.82 1.90
CA GLU A 83 -30.05 3.88 1.64
C GLU A 83 -29.35 5.12 1.07
N PRO A 84 -29.68 5.57 -0.15
CA PRO A 84 -29.07 6.77 -0.73
C PRO A 84 -29.29 8.05 0.10
N ALA A 85 -30.41 8.11 0.83
CA ALA A 85 -30.70 9.22 1.75
C ALA A 85 -29.69 9.28 2.90
N PHE A 86 -29.34 8.13 3.48
CA PHE A 86 -28.32 8.05 4.52
C PHE A 86 -26.93 8.41 4.00
N GLN A 87 -26.56 7.93 2.79
CA GLN A 87 -25.29 8.30 2.17
C GLN A 87 -25.14 9.83 2.00
N ARG A 88 -26.23 10.51 1.59
CA ARG A 88 -26.26 11.98 1.52
C ARG A 88 -26.22 12.63 2.89
N LEU A 89 -26.92 12.08 3.88
CA LEU A 89 -26.89 12.58 5.25
C LEU A 89 -25.48 12.55 5.84
N ILE A 90 -24.71 11.49 5.58
CA ILE A 90 -23.30 11.40 6.01
C ILE A 90 -22.45 12.50 5.36
N PHE A 91 -22.62 12.74 4.06
CA PHE A 91 -21.92 13.83 3.37
C PHE A 91 -22.27 15.21 3.98
N ILE A 92 -23.55 15.47 4.23
CA ILE A 92 -24.01 16.71 4.89
C ILE A 92 -23.45 16.83 6.29
N THR A 93 -23.32 15.72 7.00
CA THR A 93 -22.76 15.68 8.35
C THR A 93 -21.27 16.00 8.35
N MET A 94 -20.52 15.54 7.35
CA MET A 94 -19.13 15.97 7.17
C MET A 94 -19.04 17.47 6.93
N LEU A 95 -19.90 18.05 6.07
CA LEU A 95 -19.96 19.50 5.86
C LEU A 95 -20.35 20.27 7.13
N ALA A 96 -21.33 19.74 7.89
CA ALA A 96 -21.79 20.31 9.14
C ALA A 96 -20.71 20.27 10.23
N TRP A 97 -19.92 19.21 10.29
CA TRP A 97 -18.82 19.08 11.24
C TRP A 97 -17.69 20.06 10.90
N GLU A 98 -17.40 20.26 9.61
CA GLU A 98 -16.40 21.23 9.17
C GLU A 98 -16.82 22.67 9.54
N ASN A 99 -18.01 23.08 9.07
CA ASN A 99 -18.56 24.41 9.23
C ASN A 99 -19.96 24.35 9.90
N PRO A 100 -20.01 24.23 11.24
CA PRO A 100 -21.27 24.06 11.96
C PRO A 100 -22.10 25.35 12.06
N TYR A 101 -21.49 26.52 11.85
CA TYR A 101 -22.14 27.83 11.92
C TYR A 101 -22.26 28.48 10.54
N HIS A 102 -23.22 29.39 10.40
CA HIS A 102 -23.43 30.19 9.19
C HIS A 102 -22.40 31.31 9.09
N GLU A 103 -21.80 31.51 7.92
CA GLU A 103 -20.99 32.70 7.62
C GLU A 103 -21.91 33.80 7.06
N GLU A 104 -22.00 34.97 7.69
CA GLU A 104 -22.99 36.02 7.36
C GLU A 104 -22.79 36.70 5.98
N LEU A 105 -21.79 36.29 5.19
CA LEU A 105 -21.26 37.11 4.08
C LEU A 105 -21.76 36.79 2.66
N ALA A 106 -22.76 35.94 2.47
CA ALA A 106 -23.33 35.69 1.14
C ALA A 106 -24.83 36.03 1.08
N ASN A 107 -25.11 37.29 0.72
CA ASN A 107 -26.39 37.69 0.15
C ASN A 107 -26.59 37.00 -1.21
N THR A 108 -27.06 35.76 -1.21
CA THR A 108 -27.71 35.16 -2.37
C THR A 108 -28.77 34.19 -1.87
N SER A 109 -29.94 34.26 -2.50
CA SER A 109 -31.07 33.34 -2.33
C SER A 109 -30.60 31.87 -2.36
N GLU A 110 -30.26 31.30 -1.21
CA GLU A 110 -29.89 29.89 -1.08
C GLU A 110 -31.17 29.04 -1.14
N LYS A 111 -31.62 28.73 -2.35
CA LYS A 111 -32.09 27.35 -2.59
C LYS A 111 -30.85 26.48 -2.35
N ALA A 112 -30.68 26.04 -1.10
CA ALA A 112 -29.49 25.40 -0.58
C ALA A 112 -29.19 24.07 -1.27
N SER A 113 -28.62 24.12 -2.47
CA SER A 113 -28.04 22.94 -3.08
C SER A 113 -26.71 22.69 -2.38
N PHE A 114 -26.61 21.58 -1.64
CA PHE A 114 -25.31 21.02 -1.20
C PHE A 114 -24.40 20.63 -2.39
N GLN A 115 -24.91 20.77 -3.61
CA GLN A 115 -24.23 20.57 -4.88
C GLN A 115 -23.16 21.65 -5.07
N GLY A 116 -21.89 21.23 -5.12
CA GLY A 116 -20.74 22.11 -5.26
C GLY A 116 -19.93 22.34 -3.98
N LYS A 117 -20.44 21.96 -2.80
CA LYS A 117 -19.64 21.95 -1.56
C LYS A 117 -18.71 20.74 -1.55
N LEU A 118 -17.49 20.93 -1.05
CA LEU A 118 -16.46 19.90 -0.93
C LEU A 118 -16.22 19.60 0.54
N VAL A 119 -16.07 18.33 0.88
CA VAL A 119 -15.65 17.89 2.22
C VAL A 119 -14.13 17.90 2.28
N ARG A 120 -13.55 18.62 3.25
CA ARG A 120 -12.09 18.61 3.46
C ARG A 120 -11.63 17.44 4.33
N VAL A 121 -10.30 17.30 4.41
CA VAL A 121 -9.64 16.15 5.03
C VAL A 121 -10.02 15.96 6.51
N SER A 122 -10.20 17.04 7.28
CA SER A 122 -10.47 16.95 8.72
C SER A 122 -11.82 16.31 9.03
N ALA A 123 -12.88 16.76 8.34
CA ALA A 123 -14.22 16.22 8.49
C ALA A 123 -14.31 14.77 7.99
N PHE A 124 -13.68 14.47 6.84
CA PHE A 124 -13.67 13.11 6.31
C PHE A 124 -12.95 12.13 7.24
N VAL A 125 -11.76 12.50 7.73
CA VAL A 125 -10.96 11.68 8.64
C VAL A 125 -11.69 11.42 9.96
N ARG A 126 -12.52 12.36 10.43
CA ARG A 126 -13.28 12.19 11.67
C ARG A 126 -14.52 11.32 11.50
N ILE A 127 -15.33 11.57 10.46
CA ILE A 127 -16.66 10.94 10.32
C ILE A 127 -16.61 9.63 9.54
N ALA A 128 -15.78 9.51 8.50
CA ALA A 128 -15.78 8.31 7.64
C ALA A 128 -15.39 7.02 8.40
N PRO A 129 -14.36 6.98 9.27
CA PRO A 129 -13.99 5.78 10.02
C PRO A 129 -14.95 5.42 11.16
N ALA A 130 -15.86 6.34 11.51
CA ALA A 130 -16.91 6.07 12.48
C ALA A 130 -17.96 5.10 11.91
N ILE A 131 -18.06 5.02 10.58
CA ILE A 131 -19.03 4.16 9.89
C ILE A 131 -18.35 2.83 9.57
N SER A 132 -18.89 1.76 10.13
CA SER A 132 -18.37 0.41 9.92
C SER A 132 -18.34 0.04 8.43
N GLY A 133 -17.16 -0.41 7.96
CA GLY A 133 -16.89 -0.81 6.58
C GLY A 133 -16.42 0.30 5.63
N VAL A 134 -16.59 1.59 5.97
CA VAL A 134 -16.27 2.70 5.06
C VAL A 134 -14.78 3.04 5.02
N SER A 135 -14.11 3.13 6.17
CA SER A 135 -12.65 3.36 6.21
C SER A 135 -12.03 2.96 7.55
N ASP A 136 -10.72 2.73 7.57
CA ASP A 136 -9.98 2.52 8.81
C ASP A 136 -9.34 3.81 9.29
N ARG A 137 -9.25 3.94 10.61
CA ARG A 137 -8.58 5.06 11.28
C ARG A 137 -7.11 5.21 10.85
N SER A 138 -6.43 4.12 10.50
CA SER A 138 -5.02 4.14 10.07
C SER A 138 -4.83 4.59 8.62
N THR A 139 -5.74 4.23 7.71
CA THR A 139 -5.59 4.44 6.26
C THR A 139 -6.51 5.52 5.69
N VAL A 140 -7.42 6.09 6.49
CA VAL A 140 -8.42 7.09 6.06
C VAL A 140 -7.81 8.30 5.36
N HIS A 141 -6.62 8.74 5.76
CA HIS A 141 -5.92 9.84 5.10
C HIS A 141 -5.48 9.50 3.68
N ASN A 142 -5.03 8.26 3.46
CA ASN A 142 -4.64 7.78 2.13
C ASN A 142 -5.88 7.58 1.27
N LEU A 143 -6.97 7.08 1.85
CA LEU A 143 -8.27 6.99 1.18
C LEU A 143 -8.79 8.38 0.76
N PHE A 144 -8.71 9.38 1.63
CA PHE A 144 -9.09 10.75 1.30
C PHE A 144 -8.29 11.27 0.11
N LYS A 145 -6.96 11.12 0.14
CA LYS A 145 -6.09 11.55 -0.96
C LYS A 145 -6.43 10.84 -2.28
N ALA A 146 -6.72 9.53 -2.23
CA ALA A 146 -7.13 8.78 -3.41
C ALA A 146 -8.47 9.30 -3.99
N LEU A 147 -9.44 9.59 -3.12
CA LEU A 147 -10.76 10.08 -3.54
C LEU A 147 -10.73 11.53 -4.05
N ALA A 148 -10.03 12.42 -3.35
CA ALA A 148 -9.89 13.82 -3.73
C ALA A 148 -9.03 13.98 -4.99
N GLY A 149 -7.98 13.16 -5.16
CA GLY A 149 -7.01 13.33 -6.24
C GLY A 149 -6.29 14.67 -6.09
N ASP A 150 -6.31 15.49 -7.15
CA ASP A 150 -5.73 16.84 -7.15
C ASP A 150 -6.68 17.91 -6.59
N GLU A 151 -7.93 17.56 -6.26
CA GLU A 151 -8.91 18.50 -5.70
C GLU A 151 -8.67 18.74 -4.20
N GLU A 152 -9.05 19.92 -3.70
CA GLU A 152 -8.92 20.26 -2.27
C GLU A 152 -9.89 19.51 -1.35
N GLY A 153 -10.85 18.76 -1.91
CA GLY A 153 -11.85 18.03 -1.14
C GLY A 153 -12.66 17.03 -1.96
N ILE A 154 -13.57 16.32 -1.30
CA ILE A 154 -14.41 15.29 -1.90
C ILE A 154 -15.78 15.88 -2.22
N SER A 155 -16.21 15.77 -3.48
CA SER A 155 -17.56 16.15 -3.90
C SER A 155 -18.60 15.07 -3.55
N LEU A 156 -19.87 15.47 -3.45
CA LEU A 156 -20.98 14.52 -3.19
C LEU A 156 -21.03 13.39 -4.22
N ASN A 157 -20.75 13.68 -5.49
CA ASN A 157 -20.79 12.67 -6.54
C ASN A 157 -19.70 11.60 -6.36
N VAL A 158 -18.47 12.03 -6.02
CA VAL A 158 -17.36 11.11 -5.74
C VAL A 158 -17.67 10.25 -4.53
N TRP A 159 -18.22 10.84 -3.46
CA TRP A 159 -18.66 10.11 -2.27
C TRP A 159 -19.73 9.06 -2.57
N LEU A 160 -20.80 9.43 -3.28
CA LEU A 160 -21.88 8.49 -3.63
C LEU A 160 -21.38 7.38 -4.55
N THR A 161 -20.52 7.71 -5.52
CA THR A 161 -19.92 6.72 -6.42
C THR A 161 -19.07 5.73 -5.62
N TYR A 162 -18.22 6.23 -4.72
CA TYR A 162 -17.41 5.42 -3.82
C TYR A 162 -18.22 4.42 -2.99
N ILE A 163 -19.25 4.89 -2.30
CA ILE A 163 -20.10 4.01 -1.48
C ILE A 163 -20.85 2.99 -2.36
N SER A 164 -21.32 3.41 -3.53
CA SER A 164 -22.02 2.50 -4.44
C SER A 164 -21.12 1.36 -4.96
N GLU A 165 -19.88 1.65 -5.35
CA GLU A 165 -18.94 0.62 -5.79
C GLU A 165 -18.48 -0.27 -4.63
N LEU A 166 -18.29 0.30 -3.44
CA LEU A 166 -17.98 -0.48 -2.24
C LEU A 166 -19.09 -1.50 -1.93
N LEU A 167 -20.36 -1.09 -1.98
CA LEU A 167 -21.49 -2.00 -1.77
C LEU A 167 -21.58 -3.08 -2.85
N LYS A 168 -21.36 -2.73 -4.13
CA LYS A 168 -21.30 -3.71 -5.23
C LYS A 168 -20.22 -4.77 -5.02
N VAL A 169 -19.04 -4.36 -4.53
CA VAL A 169 -17.95 -5.30 -4.20
C VAL A 169 -18.39 -6.29 -3.11
N HIS A 170 -19.03 -5.80 -2.05
CA HIS A 170 -19.52 -6.66 -0.97
C HIS A 170 -20.64 -7.62 -1.43
N GLU A 171 -21.57 -7.14 -2.25
CA GLU A 171 -22.64 -7.97 -2.82
C GLU A 171 -22.11 -9.01 -3.81
N GLY A 172 -21.12 -8.64 -4.62
CA GLY A 172 -20.41 -9.54 -5.53
C GLY A 172 -19.74 -10.68 -4.79
N ARG A 173 -19.01 -10.39 -3.70
CA ARG A 173 -18.34 -11.42 -2.88
C ARG A 173 -19.33 -12.41 -2.26
N ARG A 174 -20.45 -11.92 -1.71
CA ARG A 174 -21.51 -12.79 -1.18
C ARG A 174 -22.08 -13.70 -2.26
N SER A 175 -22.23 -13.20 -3.48
CA SER A 175 -22.75 -13.97 -4.60
C SER A 175 -21.81 -15.08 -5.07
N TYR A 176 -20.48 -14.83 -5.10
CA TYR A 176 -19.48 -15.85 -5.45
C TYR A 176 -19.39 -16.97 -4.43
N GLN A 177 -19.47 -16.64 -3.14
CA GLN A 177 -19.45 -17.63 -2.06
C GLN A 177 -20.61 -18.63 -2.16
N ILE A 178 -21.74 -18.21 -2.74
CA ILE A 178 -22.95 -19.03 -2.90
C ILE A 178 -22.91 -19.88 -4.19
N ARG A 179 -22.23 -19.43 -5.26
CA ARG A 179 -22.37 -20.01 -6.61
C ARG A 179 -21.29 -21.00 -7.04
N GLU A 180 -20.01 -20.78 -6.70
CA GLU A 180 -18.93 -21.48 -7.43
C GLU A 180 -18.25 -22.61 -6.65
N PHE A 181 -18.40 -22.73 -5.31
CA PHE A 181 -17.45 -23.55 -4.54
C PHE A 181 -17.96 -24.08 -3.17
N PRO A 182 -18.80 -25.15 -3.14
CA PRO A 182 -19.29 -25.76 -1.88
C PRO A 182 -18.22 -26.52 -1.06
N GLN A 183 -17.01 -26.75 -1.60
CA GLN A 183 -15.91 -27.48 -0.93
C GLN A 183 -15.06 -26.62 0.04
N PHE A 184 -15.26 -25.30 0.07
CA PHE A 184 -14.46 -24.34 0.86
C PHE A 184 -15.23 -23.83 2.10
N CYS A 185 -15.80 -24.73 2.89
CA CYS A 185 -16.70 -24.37 4.00
C CYS A 185 -16.07 -23.46 5.08
N GLU A 186 -14.76 -23.29 5.14
CA GLU A 186 -14.07 -22.46 6.16
C GLU A 186 -13.39 -21.18 5.62
N GLU A 187 -13.27 -21.00 4.30
CA GLU A 187 -12.50 -19.90 3.68
C GLU A 187 -13.41 -18.89 2.97
N ARG A 188 -13.13 -17.57 3.13
CA ARG A 188 -13.90 -16.49 2.48
C ARG A 188 -13.18 -15.99 1.23
N ILE A 189 -13.88 -15.98 0.10
CA ILE A 189 -13.35 -15.48 -1.17
C ILE A 189 -13.29 -13.95 -1.15
N LEU A 190 -12.11 -13.40 -1.47
CA LEU A 190 -11.83 -11.96 -1.42
C LEU A 190 -11.77 -11.33 -2.82
N CYS A 191 -11.10 -12.02 -3.74
CA CYS A 191 -10.87 -11.52 -5.09
C CYS A 191 -10.68 -12.69 -6.06
N ILE A 192 -11.25 -12.56 -7.25
CA ILE A 192 -11.07 -13.51 -8.35
C ILE A 192 -10.52 -12.73 -9.54
N ALA A 193 -9.32 -13.08 -10.01
CA ALA A 193 -8.84 -12.68 -11.32
C ALA A 193 -9.29 -13.71 -12.35
N SER A 194 -10.54 -13.56 -12.79
CA SER A 194 -11.10 -14.32 -13.90
C SER A 194 -11.40 -13.36 -15.04
N SER A 195 -10.63 -13.44 -16.12
CA SER A 195 -10.94 -12.76 -17.37
C SER A 195 -10.45 -13.62 -18.51
N SER A 196 -11.38 -14.11 -19.33
CA SER A 196 -11.06 -14.79 -20.60
C SER A 196 -10.20 -13.92 -21.54
N LYS A 197 -10.23 -12.59 -21.35
CA LYS A 197 -9.46 -11.62 -22.13
C LYS A 197 -8.09 -11.27 -21.51
N ARG A 198 -7.88 -11.50 -20.21
CA ARG A 198 -6.64 -11.14 -19.49
C ARG A 198 -6.31 -12.15 -18.36
N PRO A 199 -5.93 -13.40 -18.68
CA PRO A 199 -5.60 -14.42 -17.68
C PRO A 199 -4.33 -14.05 -16.90
N VAL A 200 -4.19 -14.60 -15.70
CA VAL A 200 -2.93 -14.51 -14.93
C VAL A 200 -2.00 -15.60 -15.42
N LEU A 201 -0.73 -15.28 -15.65
CA LEU A 201 0.25 -16.24 -16.15
C LEU A 201 1.12 -16.73 -14.98
N LYS A 202 1.09 -18.02 -14.68
CA LYS A 202 2.02 -18.65 -13.73
C LYS A 202 3.29 -19.07 -14.46
N TRP A 203 4.45 -18.60 -14.00
CA TRP A 203 5.75 -18.95 -14.55
C TRP A 203 6.35 -20.16 -13.84
N GLU A 204 6.75 -21.17 -14.62
CA GLU A 204 7.41 -22.37 -14.12
C GLU A 204 8.41 -22.88 -15.18
N ASN A 205 9.69 -23.01 -14.81
CA ASN A 205 10.78 -23.46 -15.70
C ASN A 205 10.82 -22.71 -17.05
N ASN A 206 10.70 -21.37 -17.03
CA ASN A 206 10.61 -20.49 -18.21
C ASN A 206 9.37 -20.72 -19.11
N MET A 207 8.37 -21.46 -18.64
CA MET A 207 7.08 -21.59 -19.31
C MET A 207 6.00 -20.82 -18.54
N ALA A 208 5.16 -20.09 -19.27
CA ALA A 208 4.03 -19.34 -18.73
C ALA A 208 2.73 -20.12 -18.95
N TRP A 209 2.01 -20.40 -17.87
CA TRP A 209 0.74 -21.12 -17.87
C TRP A 209 -0.40 -20.15 -17.57
N PRO A 210 -1.36 -19.93 -18.50
CA PRO A 210 -2.51 -19.07 -18.22
C PRO A 210 -3.49 -19.75 -17.28
N GLY A 211 -4.07 -18.98 -16.35
CA GLY A 211 -5.02 -19.50 -15.37
C GLY A 211 -5.92 -18.46 -14.70
N LYS A 212 -6.89 -18.96 -13.94
CA LYS A 212 -7.73 -18.21 -13.00
C LYS A 212 -7.04 -18.19 -11.64
N LEU A 213 -6.97 -17.01 -11.02
CA LEU A 213 -6.39 -16.83 -9.70
C LEU A 213 -7.48 -16.42 -8.71
N THR A 214 -7.61 -17.16 -7.61
CA THR A 214 -8.59 -16.90 -6.55
C THR A 214 -7.87 -16.66 -5.24
N LEU A 215 -8.12 -15.51 -4.62
CA LEU A 215 -7.61 -15.15 -3.31
C LEU A 215 -8.69 -15.32 -2.26
N THR A 216 -8.36 -16.02 -1.18
CA THR A 216 -9.19 -16.16 0.02
C THR A 216 -8.54 -15.46 1.21
N ASP A 217 -9.22 -15.45 2.35
CA ASP A 217 -8.66 -14.96 3.60
C ASP A 217 -7.58 -15.87 4.20
N ARG A 218 -7.32 -17.07 3.66
CA ARG A 218 -6.28 -17.98 4.18
C ARG A 218 -5.25 -18.44 3.14
N ALA A 219 -5.65 -18.53 1.88
CA ALA A 219 -4.84 -19.13 0.81
C ALA A 219 -5.08 -18.47 -0.55
N ILE A 220 -4.16 -18.72 -1.48
CA ILE A 220 -4.28 -18.37 -2.89
C ILE A 220 -4.36 -19.64 -3.74
N TYR A 221 -5.28 -19.66 -4.69
CA TYR A 221 -5.57 -20.78 -5.58
C TYR A 221 -5.30 -20.39 -7.02
N PHE A 222 -4.65 -21.27 -7.77
CA PHE A 222 -4.41 -21.11 -9.20
C PHE A 222 -4.97 -22.30 -9.97
N GLU A 223 -5.87 -22.02 -10.90
CA GLU A 223 -6.50 -22.99 -11.80
C GLU A 223 -5.97 -22.75 -13.22
N ALA A 224 -5.21 -23.70 -13.76
CA ALA A 224 -4.65 -23.58 -15.11
C ALA A 224 -5.73 -23.80 -16.17
N ILE A 225 -5.79 -22.92 -17.18
CA ILE A 225 -6.68 -23.06 -18.33
C ILE A 225 -6.01 -24.02 -19.33
N GLY A 226 -6.49 -25.27 -19.39
CA GLY A 226 -5.96 -26.32 -20.28
C GLY A 226 -6.93 -26.74 -21.38
N LEU A 227 -6.40 -27.22 -22.52
CA LEU A 227 -7.16 -27.84 -23.62
C LEU A 227 -7.72 -29.24 -23.28
N ARG A 228 -7.30 -29.84 -22.16
CA ARG A 228 -7.59 -31.22 -21.80
C ARG A 228 -7.94 -31.33 -20.31
N GLY A 229 -9.22 -31.19 -20.01
CA GLY A 229 -9.79 -31.37 -18.67
C GLY A 229 -9.44 -30.29 -17.64
N GLU A 230 -10.29 -30.16 -16.63
CA GLU A 230 -10.03 -29.38 -15.42
C GLU A 230 -8.83 -30.00 -14.68
N LYS A 231 -7.75 -29.23 -14.51
CA LYS A 231 -6.63 -29.63 -13.63
C LYS A 231 -6.94 -29.16 -12.21
N ASP A 232 -6.57 -29.95 -11.21
CA ASP A 232 -6.72 -29.58 -9.80
C ASP A 232 -6.07 -28.22 -9.50
N ALA A 233 -6.80 -27.37 -8.76
CA ALA A 233 -6.33 -26.05 -8.36
C ALA A 233 -5.10 -26.18 -7.45
N ILE A 234 -4.03 -25.45 -7.76
CA ILE A 234 -2.84 -25.43 -6.91
C ILE A 234 -3.08 -24.42 -5.78
N ARG A 235 -2.99 -24.88 -4.53
CA ARG A 235 -3.17 -24.08 -3.32
C ARG A 235 -1.83 -23.67 -2.72
N VAL A 236 -1.68 -22.38 -2.41
CA VAL A 236 -0.60 -21.87 -1.56
C VAL A 236 -1.23 -21.26 -0.30
N ASP A 237 -0.83 -21.81 0.84
CA ASP A 237 -1.28 -21.37 2.17
C ASP A 237 -0.57 -20.07 2.56
N LEU A 238 -1.34 -19.00 2.79
CA LEU A 238 -0.83 -17.67 3.15
C LEU A 238 -0.70 -17.48 4.67
N THR A 239 -1.13 -18.46 5.47
CA THR A 239 -1.09 -18.40 6.93
C THR A 239 0.28 -18.77 7.53
N ARG A 240 1.20 -19.26 6.70
CA ARG A 240 2.51 -19.75 7.13
C ARG A 240 3.45 -18.61 7.49
N HIS A 241 4.27 -18.84 8.52
CA HIS A 241 5.33 -17.91 8.91
C HIS A 241 6.45 -17.85 7.89
N GLY A 242 7.02 -16.66 7.69
CA GLY A 242 8.19 -16.45 6.82
C GLY A 242 7.89 -16.30 5.33
N LEU A 243 6.61 -16.26 4.92
CA LEU A 243 6.21 -15.94 3.55
C LEU A 243 6.71 -14.55 3.15
N ARG A 244 7.42 -14.47 2.02
CA ARG A 244 7.80 -13.19 1.41
C ARG A 244 7.10 -13.01 0.08
N VAL A 245 6.58 -11.81 -0.13
CA VAL A 245 5.94 -11.41 -1.37
C VAL A 245 6.61 -10.16 -1.90
N GLU A 246 7.18 -10.27 -3.08
CA GLU A 246 7.99 -9.22 -3.69
C GLU A 246 7.62 -9.03 -5.16
N LYS A 247 7.84 -7.82 -5.67
CA LYS A 247 7.72 -7.54 -7.10
C LYS A 247 8.79 -8.34 -7.85
N ALA A 248 8.38 -9.08 -8.86
CA ALA A 248 9.25 -9.89 -9.69
C ALA A 248 9.29 -9.37 -11.12
N LYS A 249 10.44 -9.59 -11.77
CA LYS A 249 10.66 -9.26 -13.18
C LYS A 249 10.63 -10.55 -13.98
N VAL A 250 9.86 -10.55 -15.06
CA VAL A 250 9.72 -11.70 -15.96
C VAL A 250 10.29 -11.36 -17.34
N GLY A 251 10.42 -12.32 -18.26
CA GLY A 251 10.95 -12.07 -19.61
C GLY A 251 12.44 -12.43 -19.81
N PRO A 252 12.89 -12.51 -21.09
CA PRO A 252 14.25 -12.94 -21.41
C PRO A 252 15.27 -11.98 -20.77
N LEU A 253 16.22 -12.54 -20.01
CA LEU A 253 17.29 -11.84 -19.29
C LEU A 253 16.84 -10.92 -18.14
N GLY A 254 15.59 -10.99 -17.66
CA GLY A 254 15.13 -10.20 -16.51
C GLY A 254 15.12 -8.69 -16.75
N SER A 255 14.86 -8.26 -17.99
CA SER A 255 14.87 -6.85 -18.38
C SER A 255 13.77 -6.03 -17.69
N LEU A 256 14.03 -4.74 -17.50
CA LEU A 256 13.12 -3.74 -16.90
C LEU A 256 11.80 -3.53 -17.65
N LEU A 257 11.65 -4.08 -18.86
CA LEU A 257 10.47 -3.91 -19.70
C LEU A 257 9.28 -4.75 -19.22
N PHE A 258 9.51 -5.73 -18.34
CA PHE A 258 8.54 -6.74 -17.93
C PHE A 258 8.42 -6.80 -16.39
N ASP A 259 8.30 -5.62 -15.78
CA ASP A 259 7.97 -5.43 -14.37
C ASP A 259 6.47 -5.76 -14.14
N SER A 260 6.03 -6.98 -14.44
CA SER A 260 4.60 -7.36 -14.43
C SER A 260 4.27 -8.53 -13.50
N ALA A 261 5.24 -9.03 -12.72
CA ALA A 261 5.04 -10.22 -11.89
C ALA A 261 5.12 -9.97 -10.39
N VAL A 262 4.50 -10.88 -9.65
CA VAL A 262 4.57 -11.02 -8.19
C VAL A 262 5.19 -12.38 -7.89
N SER A 263 6.20 -12.39 -7.01
CA SER A 263 6.78 -13.62 -6.49
C SER A 263 6.28 -13.89 -5.08
N ILE A 264 5.87 -15.13 -4.81
CA ILE A 264 5.46 -15.62 -3.49
C ILE A 264 6.43 -16.74 -3.11
N SER A 265 7.19 -16.55 -2.04
CA SER A 265 8.16 -17.54 -1.56
C SER A 265 7.81 -17.97 -0.13
N PRO A 266 7.51 -19.26 0.12
CA PRO A 266 7.19 -19.76 1.46
C PRO A 266 8.42 -19.89 2.36
N SER A 267 9.62 -20.01 1.79
CA SER A 267 10.91 -20.01 2.50
C SER A 267 12.04 -19.67 1.52
N SER A 268 13.21 -19.27 2.02
CA SER A 268 14.40 -18.99 1.18
C SER A 268 14.89 -20.19 0.35
N GLU A 269 14.48 -21.42 0.71
CA GLU A 269 14.95 -22.67 0.07
C GLU A 269 13.96 -23.23 -0.96
N SER A 270 12.68 -22.84 -0.89
CA SER A 270 11.65 -23.29 -1.83
C SER A 270 11.62 -22.45 -3.11
N LYS A 271 11.37 -23.09 -4.26
CA LYS A 271 11.20 -22.37 -5.53
C LYS A 271 10.05 -21.35 -5.42
N PRO A 272 10.28 -20.07 -5.76
CA PRO A 272 9.25 -19.03 -5.66
C PRO A 272 8.15 -19.24 -6.69
N TRP A 273 6.93 -18.94 -6.29
CA TRP A 273 5.77 -18.90 -7.17
C TRP A 273 5.72 -17.55 -7.87
N VAL A 274 5.89 -17.52 -9.19
CA VAL A 274 5.92 -16.27 -9.97
C VAL A 274 4.63 -16.16 -10.79
N LEU A 275 3.85 -15.12 -10.49
CA LEU A 275 2.57 -14.83 -11.12
C LEU A 275 2.67 -13.50 -11.87
N GLU A 276 2.53 -13.55 -13.19
CA GLU A 276 2.52 -12.37 -14.05
C GLU A 276 1.10 -11.86 -14.31
N PHE A 277 0.93 -10.57 -14.09
CA PHE A 277 -0.28 -9.80 -14.32
C PHE A 277 -0.05 -8.89 -15.52
N VAL A 278 -0.46 -9.35 -16.70
CA VAL A 278 -0.35 -8.55 -17.93
C VAL A 278 -1.25 -7.31 -17.80
N ASP A 279 -0.62 -6.14 -17.78
CA ASP A 279 -1.28 -4.85 -17.64
C ASP A 279 -1.02 -3.98 -18.88
N LEU A 280 -1.90 -4.13 -19.87
CA LEU A 280 -1.87 -3.30 -21.08
C LEU A 280 -2.60 -1.95 -20.87
N GLY A 281 -3.22 -1.74 -19.71
CA GLY A 281 -4.18 -0.65 -19.48
C GLY A 281 -3.76 0.40 -18.45
N GLY A 282 -2.63 0.20 -17.75
CA GLY A 282 -2.23 1.08 -16.65
C GLY A 282 -3.13 0.93 -15.40
N ASP A 283 -3.79 -0.21 -15.26
CA ASP A 283 -4.74 -0.51 -14.17
C ASP A 283 -4.01 -0.90 -12.84
N MET A 284 -2.68 -0.79 -12.82
CA MET A 284 -1.76 -1.21 -11.77
C MET A 284 -2.07 -2.62 -11.22
N ARG A 285 -2.48 -3.55 -12.09
CA ARG A 285 -3.03 -4.86 -11.66
C ARG A 285 -2.06 -5.61 -10.76
N ARG A 286 -0.78 -5.64 -11.14
CA ARG A 286 0.28 -6.26 -10.34
C ARG A 286 0.35 -5.66 -8.93
N ASP A 287 0.38 -4.33 -8.83
CA ASP A 287 0.54 -3.64 -7.54
C ASP A 287 -0.70 -3.79 -6.64
N VAL A 288 -1.90 -3.80 -7.24
CA VAL A 288 -3.15 -4.08 -6.51
C VAL A 288 -3.17 -5.52 -5.98
N TRP A 289 -2.80 -6.51 -6.80
CA TRP A 289 -2.73 -7.91 -6.37
C TRP A 289 -1.63 -8.14 -5.33
N LEU A 290 -0.48 -7.47 -5.48
CA LEU A 290 0.57 -7.46 -4.46
C LEU A 290 0.03 -6.94 -3.12
N ALA A 291 -0.71 -5.83 -3.14
CA ALA A 291 -1.31 -5.26 -1.93
C ALA A 291 -2.33 -6.21 -1.29
N PHE A 292 -3.16 -6.90 -2.08
CA PHE A 292 -4.11 -7.87 -1.55
C PHE A 292 -3.42 -9.06 -0.86
N ILE A 293 -2.42 -9.66 -1.51
CA ILE A 293 -1.70 -10.81 -0.96
C ILE A 293 -0.91 -10.39 0.28
N SER A 294 -0.25 -9.23 0.23
CA SER A 294 0.51 -8.69 1.36
C SER A 294 -0.39 -8.38 2.56
N GLU A 295 -1.61 -7.89 2.33
CA GLU A 295 -2.58 -7.63 3.41
C GLU A 295 -3.02 -8.92 4.11
N VAL A 296 -3.27 -10.00 3.38
CA VAL A 296 -3.65 -11.30 3.98
C VAL A 296 -2.49 -11.88 4.80
N ILE A 297 -1.25 -11.78 4.31
CA ILE A 297 -0.06 -12.24 5.05
C ILE A 297 0.16 -11.38 6.30
N ALA A 298 0.09 -10.05 6.18
CA ALA A 298 0.25 -9.13 7.29
C ALA A 298 -0.83 -9.30 8.36
N LEU A 299 -2.08 -9.61 7.96
CA LEU A 299 -3.16 -9.98 8.89
C LEU A 299 -2.79 -11.22 9.73
N HIS A 300 -2.30 -12.29 9.11
CA HIS A 300 -1.97 -13.53 9.83
C HIS A 300 -0.77 -13.33 10.76
N LYS A 301 0.21 -12.54 10.33
CA LYS A 301 1.32 -12.09 11.18
C LYS A 301 0.80 -11.28 12.37
N PHE A 302 -0.11 -10.35 12.15
CA PHE A 302 -0.74 -9.55 13.20
C PHE A 302 -1.49 -10.41 14.23
N ILE A 303 -2.35 -11.33 13.76
CA ILE A 303 -3.09 -12.26 14.64
C ILE A 303 -2.11 -13.11 15.46
N HIS A 304 -1.02 -13.55 14.87
CA HIS A 304 -0.02 -14.34 15.59
C HIS A 304 0.74 -13.51 16.64
N GLU A 305 1.14 -12.28 16.33
CA GLU A 305 1.97 -11.46 17.23
C GLU A 305 1.19 -10.75 18.34
N TYR A 306 -0.06 -10.37 18.07
CA TYR A 306 -0.90 -9.57 18.97
C TYR A 306 -2.20 -10.26 19.39
N GLY A 307 -2.52 -11.42 18.81
CA GLY A 307 -3.68 -12.20 19.20
C GLY A 307 -3.36 -13.22 20.31
N PRO A 308 -4.38 -13.71 21.02
CA PRO A 308 -4.29 -14.87 21.90
C PRO A 308 -3.91 -16.14 21.11
N GLU A 309 -3.31 -17.11 21.79
CA GLU A 309 -2.99 -18.41 21.17
C GLU A 309 -4.28 -19.18 20.83
N ASP A 310 -4.25 -19.94 19.72
CA ASP A 310 -5.38 -20.77 19.33
C ASP A 310 -5.66 -21.80 20.45
N GLY A 311 -6.89 -21.79 20.99
CA GLY A 311 -7.29 -22.66 22.09
C GLY A 311 -7.07 -22.10 23.50
N ASP A 312 -6.67 -20.83 23.66
CA ASP A 312 -6.49 -20.22 24.99
C ASP A 312 -7.83 -20.03 25.73
N GLU A 313 -7.99 -20.69 26.88
CA GLU A 313 -9.19 -20.58 27.74
C GLU A 313 -9.47 -19.16 28.24
N SER A 314 -8.43 -18.31 28.33
CA SER A 314 -8.59 -16.91 28.77
C SER A 314 -9.48 -16.08 27.83
N LEU A 315 -9.71 -16.54 26.59
CA LEU A 315 -10.68 -15.93 25.66
C LEU A 315 -12.11 -15.91 26.22
N PHE A 316 -12.46 -16.83 27.11
CA PHE A 316 -13.77 -16.88 27.75
C PHE A 316 -13.88 -15.98 28.98
N HIS A 317 -12.74 -15.50 29.51
CA HIS A 317 -12.72 -14.57 30.65
C HIS A 317 -13.02 -13.12 30.23
N VAL A 318 -12.84 -12.79 28.95
CA VAL A 318 -13.06 -11.44 28.42
C VAL A 318 -14.20 -11.48 27.40
N TYR A 319 -15.25 -10.70 27.67
CA TYR A 319 -16.45 -10.72 26.86
C TYR A 319 -16.16 -10.27 25.42
N GLY A 320 -16.53 -11.12 24.45
CA GLY A 320 -16.35 -10.85 23.03
C GLY A 320 -14.94 -11.07 22.48
N ALA A 321 -13.96 -11.45 23.31
CA ALA A 321 -12.59 -11.71 22.87
C ALA A 321 -12.49 -12.87 21.86
N HIS A 322 -13.35 -13.89 22.00
CA HIS A 322 -13.44 -15.00 21.04
C HIS A 322 -13.76 -14.55 19.60
N LYS A 323 -14.43 -13.39 19.41
CA LYS A 323 -14.71 -12.82 18.09
C LYS A 323 -13.57 -11.92 17.57
N GLY A 324 -12.50 -11.72 18.34
CA GLY A 324 -11.42 -10.81 17.97
C GLY A 324 -10.71 -11.20 16.67
N LYS A 325 -10.47 -12.51 16.47
CA LYS A 325 -9.89 -13.05 15.22
C LYS A 325 -10.77 -12.73 14.02
N GLU A 326 -12.08 -12.97 14.14
CA GLU A 326 -13.07 -12.67 13.11
C GLU A 326 -13.11 -11.17 12.78
N ARG A 327 -13.13 -10.29 13.80
CA ARG A 327 -13.09 -8.83 13.62
C ARG A 327 -11.84 -8.36 12.88
N ALA A 328 -10.66 -8.88 13.25
CA ALA A 328 -9.41 -8.57 12.57
C ALA A 328 -9.44 -9.01 11.10
N THR A 329 -9.92 -10.22 10.83
CA THR A 329 -10.07 -10.72 9.46
C THR A 329 -11.06 -9.86 8.68
N THR A 330 -12.22 -9.53 9.23
CA THR A 330 -13.20 -8.67 8.54
C THR A 330 -12.64 -7.28 8.27
N SER A 331 -11.84 -6.70 9.15
CA SER A 331 -11.12 -5.44 8.89
C SER A 331 -10.20 -5.53 7.66
N ALA A 332 -9.40 -6.59 7.54
CA ALA A 332 -8.57 -6.81 6.35
C ALA A 332 -9.41 -7.00 5.06
N ILE A 333 -10.51 -7.76 5.16
CA ILE A 333 -11.43 -7.99 4.05
C ILE A 333 -12.06 -6.67 3.56
N ASN A 334 -12.43 -5.80 4.49
CA ASN A 334 -12.95 -4.46 4.20
C ASN A 334 -11.86 -3.57 3.58
N SER A 335 -10.61 -3.66 4.01
CA SER A 335 -9.46 -2.96 3.39
C SER A 335 -9.29 -3.34 1.92
N ILE A 336 -9.33 -4.63 1.62
CA ILE A 336 -9.27 -5.15 0.24
C ILE A 336 -10.51 -4.69 -0.55
N ALA A 337 -11.70 -4.65 0.06
CA ALA A 337 -12.93 -4.19 -0.61
C ALA A 337 -12.83 -2.73 -1.05
N ARG A 338 -12.29 -1.88 -0.17
CA ARG A 338 -12.10 -0.45 -0.44
C ARG A 338 -11.09 -0.22 -1.55
N LEU A 339 -10.00 -0.98 -1.57
CA LEU A 339 -9.02 -0.92 -2.65
C LEU A 339 -9.63 -1.39 -4.00
N GLN A 340 -10.46 -2.44 -4.00
CA GLN A 340 -11.21 -2.85 -5.20
C GLN A 340 -12.19 -1.77 -5.67
N ALA A 341 -12.94 -1.14 -4.75
CA ALA A 341 -13.85 -0.05 -5.10
C ALA A 341 -13.11 1.13 -5.76
N LEU A 342 -11.93 1.51 -5.24
CA LEU A 342 -11.09 2.54 -5.82
C LEU A 342 -10.53 2.16 -7.20
N GLN A 343 -10.21 0.87 -7.41
CA GLN A 343 -9.82 0.34 -8.72
C GLN A 343 -10.96 0.50 -9.74
N PHE A 344 -12.21 0.19 -9.37
CA PHE A 344 -13.37 0.36 -10.27
C PHE A 344 -13.66 1.82 -10.62
N ILE A 345 -13.41 2.75 -9.69
CA ILE A 345 -13.59 4.20 -9.91
C ILE A 345 -12.40 4.84 -10.64
N ARG A 346 -11.32 4.08 -10.88
CA ARG A 346 -10.05 4.55 -11.48
C ARG A 346 -9.41 5.69 -10.70
N LYS A 347 -9.51 5.65 -9.37
CA LYS A 347 -8.89 6.58 -8.42
C LYS A 347 -7.90 5.83 -7.51
N LEU A 348 -6.99 5.10 -8.14
CA LEU A 348 -5.93 4.38 -7.43
C LEU A 348 -4.86 5.35 -6.92
N PHE A 349 -4.29 5.03 -5.76
CA PHE A 349 -3.16 5.75 -5.19
C PHE A 349 -1.85 5.26 -5.80
N ASP A 350 -0.80 6.10 -5.82
CA ASP A 350 0.52 5.75 -6.39
C ASP A 350 1.11 4.45 -5.82
N ASP A 351 0.75 4.14 -4.57
CA ASP A 351 1.10 2.90 -3.90
C ASP A 351 -0.14 2.27 -3.25
N PRO A 352 -0.73 1.25 -3.90
CA PRO A 352 -1.90 0.53 -3.38
C PRO A 352 -1.70 -0.06 -1.98
N SER A 353 -0.47 -0.35 -1.57
CA SER A 353 -0.17 -0.91 -0.24
C SER A 353 -0.51 0.06 0.91
N LYS A 354 -0.54 1.37 0.65
CA LYS A 354 -0.89 2.40 1.64
C LYS A 354 -2.39 2.46 1.95
N LEU A 355 -3.23 1.79 1.15
CA LEU A 355 -4.69 1.75 1.33
C LEU A 355 -5.17 0.54 2.13
N VAL A 356 -4.30 -0.47 2.31
CA VAL A 356 -4.58 -1.68 3.08
C VAL A 356 -3.98 -1.56 4.49
N GLN A 357 -4.69 -2.04 5.52
CA GLN A 357 -4.43 -1.65 6.90
C GLN A 357 -3.18 -2.31 7.48
N PHE A 358 -3.09 -3.63 7.42
CA PHE A 358 -2.02 -4.37 8.09
C PHE A 358 -0.69 -4.26 7.36
N SER A 359 -0.72 -4.36 6.03
CA SER A 359 0.47 -4.18 5.19
C SER A 359 1.04 -2.76 5.32
N TYR A 360 0.20 -1.72 5.34
CA TYR A 360 0.67 -0.35 5.60
C TYR A 360 1.35 -0.21 6.95
N LEU A 361 0.75 -0.78 8.01
CA LEU A 361 1.26 -0.66 9.38
C LEU A 361 2.55 -1.45 9.62
N GLU A 362 2.83 -2.49 8.83
CA GLU A 362 4.08 -3.25 8.92
C GLU A 362 5.30 -2.40 8.56
N TYR A 363 5.18 -1.54 7.54
CA TYR A 363 6.27 -0.68 7.07
C TYR A 363 6.21 0.75 7.63
N ALA A 364 5.09 1.16 8.22
CA ALA A 364 4.94 2.50 8.77
C ALA A 364 5.73 2.67 10.10
N PRO A 365 6.44 3.79 10.28
CA PRO A 365 7.10 4.08 11.55
C PRO A 365 6.04 4.27 12.64
N TYR A 366 6.26 3.65 13.81
CA TYR A 366 5.26 3.56 14.90
C TYR A 366 4.01 2.72 14.55
N GLY A 367 4.00 1.99 13.43
CA GLY A 367 2.89 1.11 13.06
C GLY A 367 2.60 0.02 14.10
N HIS A 368 3.62 -0.44 14.83
CA HIS A 368 3.47 -1.38 15.95
C HIS A 368 2.57 -0.82 17.08
N VAL A 369 2.63 0.49 17.38
CA VAL A 369 1.76 1.10 18.39
C VAL A 369 0.30 1.09 17.91
N VAL A 370 0.07 1.34 16.62
CA VAL A 370 -1.27 1.23 16.03
C VAL A 370 -1.76 -0.22 16.10
N CYS A 371 -0.91 -1.20 15.77
CA CYS A 371 -1.23 -2.62 15.90
C CYS A 371 -1.61 -2.99 17.34
N GLN A 372 -0.88 -2.51 18.35
CA GLN A 372 -1.23 -2.72 19.76
C GLN A 372 -2.62 -2.17 20.08
N THR A 373 -2.93 -0.95 19.66
CA THR A 373 -4.28 -0.37 19.88
C THR A 373 -5.39 -1.11 19.15
N LEU A 374 -5.11 -1.62 17.94
CA LEU A 374 -6.05 -2.47 17.19
C LEU A 374 -6.28 -3.80 17.89
N ALA A 375 -5.24 -4.39 18.48
CA ALA A 375 -5.35 -5.62 19.23
C ALA A 375 -6.23 -5.43 20.48
N VAL A 376 -6.02 -4.34 21.22
CA VAL A 376 -6.88 -3.96 22.35
C VAL A 376 -8.32 -3.75 21.87
N ASN A 377 -8.54 -3.16 20.70
CA ASN A 377 -9.86 -2.97 20.13
C ASN A 377 -10.55 -4.30 19.74
N TYR A 378 -9.81 -5.23 19.12
CA TYR A 378 -10.38 -6.48 18.62
C TYR A 378 -10.65 -7.50 19.72
N TRP A 379 -9.68 -7.73 20.61
CA TRP A 379 -9.75 -8.76 21.65
C TRP A 379 -10.13 -8.22 23.03
N GLY A 380 -9.96 -6.92 23.28
CA GLY A 380 -10.35 -6.34 24.56
C GLY A 380 -11.85 -6.43 24.79
N GLY A 381 -12.26 -6.50 26.05
CA GLY A 381 -13.66 -6.52 26.46
C GLY A 381 -13.83 -6.42 27.98
N PRO A 382 -15.06 -6.28 28.46
CA PRO A 382 -15.36 -6.40 29.90
C PRO A 382 -14.95 -7.77 30.44
N LEU A 383 -14.35 -7.80 31.63
CA LEU A 383 -13.98 -9.05 32.31
C LEU A 383 -15.23 -9.74 32.87
N VAL A 384 -15.45 -11.00 32.50
CA VAL A 384 -16.65 -11.79 32.84
C VAL A 384 -16.48 -12.56 34.15
N THR A 385 -15.26 -12.99 34.47
CA THR A 385 -14.96 -13.75 35.70
C THR A 385 -14.46 -12.82 36.80
N LYS A 386 -15.19 -12.74 37.91
CA LYS A 386 -14.60 -12.37 39.20
C LYS A 386 -13.53 -13.42 39.51
N SER A 387 -12.29 -12.99 39.71
CA SER A 387 -11.13 -13.83 39.99
C SER A 387 -11.45 -15.04 40.87
N VAL A 388 -11.48 -16.24 40.29
CA VAL A 388 -11.29 -17.48 41.04
C VAL A 388 -9.80 -17.78 40.96
N VAL A 389 -9.02 -17.16 41.85
CA VAL A 389 -7.70 -17.64 42.25
C VAL A 389 -7.74 -17.74 43.78
N ALA A 390 -7.30 -18.88 44.27
CA ALA A 390 -7.69 -19.50 45.53
C ALA A 390 -7.14 -18.83 46.80
N GLY A 391 -7.94 -18.93 47.88
CA GLY A 391 -7.45 -19.16 49.25
C GLY A 391 -7.17 -17.94 50.13
N ASN A 392 -8.21 -17.31 50.70
CA ASN A 392 -8.44 -17.21 52.14
C ASN A 392 -9.57 -16.21 52.49
N GLN A 393 -10.38 -16.66 53.46
CA GLN A 393 -11.57 -16.13 54.16
C GLN A 393 -12.22 -14.78 53.80
N PRO A 394 -13.58 -14.70 53.89
CA PRO A 394 -14.33 -13.46 53.71
C PRO A 394 -14.30 -12.65 55.01
N ILE A 395 -13.80 -11.41 54.96
CA ILE A 395 -14.08 -10.40 55.98
C ILE A 395 -14.94 -9.32 55.34
N GLN A 396 -16.07 -9.10 55.99
CA GLN A 396 -17.19 -8.26 55.64
C GLN A 396 -16.84 -6.78 55.88
N GLY A 397 -17.04 -5.90 54.90
CA GLY A 397 -16.93 -4.46 55.14
C GLY A 397 -16.92 -3.59 53.87
N ALA A 398 -18.01 -2.85 53.70
CA ALA A 398 -18.17 -1.55 53.04
C ALA A 398 -17.47 -1.28 51.68
N TRP A 399 -18.32 -0.93 50.71
CA TRP A 399 -17.95 -0.45 49.38
C TRP A 399 -17.00 0.74 49.44
N HIS A 400 -15.77 0.56 48.95
CA HIS A 400 -14.93 1.64 48.45
C HIS A 400 -14.25 1.16 47.16
N SER A 401 -14.68 1.72 46.04
CA SER A 401 -14.32 1.33 44.67
C SER A 401 -13.12 2.11 44.14
N ASN A 402 -11.93 1.99 44.75
CA ASN A 402 -10.73 2.64 44.17
C ASN A 402 -9.35 2.02 44.48
N GLU A 403 -9.20 0.92 45.21
CA GLU A 403 -7.85 0.46 45.65
C GLU A 403 -7.50 -1.02 45.37
N VAL A 404 -8.07 -1.66 44.33
CA VAL A 404 -7.71 -3.07 43.99
C VAL A 404 -7.02 -3.23 42.62
N PHE A 405 -6.80 -2.16 41.84
CA PHE A 405 -6.28 -2.27 40.46
C PHE A 405 -4.77 -2.06 40.26
N GLU A 406 -3.96 -1.88 41.32
CA GLU A 406 -2.52 -1.60 41.17
C GLU A 406 -1.63 -2.85 40.91
N SER A 407 -2.17 -4.06 40.88
CA SER A 407 -1.35 -5.29 40.76
C SER A 407 -1.40 -6.03 39.42
N SER A 408 -2.19 -5.56 38.44
CA SER A 408 -2.25 -6.22 37.12
C SER A 408 -1.66 -5.36 36.01
N ASN A 409 -0.60 -5.81 35.35
CA ASN A 409 0.00 -5.18 34.15
C ASN A 409 -0.89 -5.33 32.89
N HIS A 410 -2.21 -5.36 33.04
CA HIS A 410 -3.15 -5.41 31.93
C HIS A 410 -3.27 -4.05 31.25
N VAL A 411 -3.63 -4.06 29.96
CA VAL A 411 -3.85 -2.84 29.20
C VAL A 411 -5.36 -2.57 29.18
N PHE A 412 -5.75 -1.35 29.49
CA PHE A 412 -7.14 -0.93 29.50
C PHE A 412 -7.43 -0.02 28.31
N ASP A 413 -8.58 -0.24 27.67
CA ASP A 413 -9.15 0.66 26.68
C ASP A 413 -9.94 1.78 27.39
N ILE A 414 -10.31 2.80 26.61
CA ILE A 414 -11.02 3.99 27.09
C ILE A 414 -12.43 3.73 27.65
N ASP A 415 -13.06 2.61 27.27
CA ASP A 415 -14.37 2.19 27.76
C ASP A 415 -14.28 1.27 28.99
N GLY A 416 -13.07 1.06 29.53
CA GLY A 416 -12.81 0.15 30.63
C GLY A 416 -12.60 -1.31 30.22
N SER A 417 -12.57 -1.60 28.91
CA SER A 417 -12.26 -2.94 28.42
C SER A 417 -10.83 -3.35 28.73
N VAL A 418 -10.65 -4.63 29.08
CA VAL A 418 -9.37 -5.20 29.48
C VAL A 418 -8.78 -6.00 28.33
N TYR A 419 -7.48 -5.80 28.09
CA TYR A 419 -6.63 -6.64 27.27
C TYR A 419 -5.57 -7.29 28.16
N LEU A 420 -5.56 -8.61 28.20
CA LEU A 420 -4.76 -9.36 29.17
C LEU A 420 -3.27 -9.31 28.82
N GLN A 421 -2.44 -9.24 29.87
CA GLN A 421 -0.98 -9.21 29.74
C GLN A 421 -0.46 -10.47 29.03
N LYS A 422 -1.10 -11.62 29.27
CA LYS A 422 -0.76 -12.90 28.63
C LYS A 422 -0.79 -12.81 27.09
N TRP A 423 -1.61 -11.92 26.52
CA TRP A 423 -1.72 -11.73 25.08
C TRP A 423 -0.66 -10.77 24.51
N MET A 424 0.09 -10.07 25.36
CA MET A 424 1.17 -9.14 24.97
C MET A 424 2.45 -9.88 24.55
N ARG A 425 2.38 -10.68 23.49
CA ARG A 425 3.46 -11.59 23.06
C ARG A 425 4.56 -10.89 22.25
N SER A 426 4.21 -9.85 21.49
CA SER A 426 5.16 -9.08 20.69
C SER A 426 6.19 -8.34 21.56
N SER A 427 7.48 -8.39 21.20
CA SER A 427 8.53 -7.62 21.88
C SER A 427 8.33 -6.10 21.77
N THR A 428 7.48 -5.65 20.83
CA THR A 428 7.16 -4.23 20.60
C THR A 428 6.45 -3.57 21.79
N TRP A 429 5.82 -4.34 22.68
CA TRP A 429 5.18 -3.80 23.90
C TRP A 429 6.19 -3.18 24.87
N ALA A 430 7.45 -3.64 24.82
CA ALA A 430 8.53 -3.09 25.64
C ALA A 430 9.24 -1.89 24.97
N SER A 431 8.83 -1.46 23.77
CA SER A 431 9.49 -0.37 23.06
C SER A 431 9.29 0.97 23.79
N SER A 432 10.27 1.87 23.70
CA SER A 432 10.17 3.22 24.27
C SER A 432 8.99 4.00 23.69
N ALA A 433 8.68 3.78 22.41
CA ALA A 433 7.52 4.35 21.73
C ALA A 433 6.19 3.85 22.34
N SER A 434 6.05 2.54 22.54
CA SER A 434 4.87 1.92 23.13
C SER A 434 4.65 2.38 24.57
N THR A 435 5.68 2.31 25.41
CA THR A 435 5.60 2.75 26.81
C THR A 435 5.24 4.22 26.95
N THR A 436 5.77 5.09 26.08
CA THR A 436 5.43 6.52 26.07
C THR A 436 3.98 6.75 25.62
N PHE A 437 3.49 5.98 24.65
CA PHE A 437 2.11 6.08 24.18
C PHE A 437 1.12 5.65 25.27
N TRP A 438 1.32 4.46 25.86
CA TRP A 438 0.40 3.90 26.86
C TRP A 438 0.39 4.67 28.18
N LYS A 439 1.48 5.36 28.55
CA LYS A 439 1.49 6.30 29.68
C LYS A 439 0.64 7.56 29.45
N ASN A 440 0.45 7.94 28.19
CA ASN A 440 -0.28 9.15 27.78
C ASN A 440 -1.63 8.83 27.11
N SER A 441 -2.19 7.65 27.36
CA SER A 441 -3.39 7.13 26.67
C SER A 441 -4.71 7.66 27.23
N SER A 442 -4.72 8.32 28.39
CA SER A 442 -5.94 8.77 29.05
C SER A 442 -6.73 9.81 28.23
N ILE A 443 -8.06 9.71 28.35
CA ILE A 443 -9.00 10.70 27.83
C ILE A 443 -8.92 11.95 28.70
N ARG A 444 -8.93 13.12 28.07
CA ARG A 444 -8.84 14.40 28.79
C ARG A 444 -10.20 15.06 28.98
N GLN A 445 -11.09 15.01 27.96
CA GLN A 445 -12.30 15.86 27.93
C GLN A 445 -13.52 15.27 27.18
N GLY A 446 -13.44 14.06 26.61
CA GLY A 446 -14.47 13.51 25.71
C GLY A 446 -15.52 12.58 26.34
N VAL A 447 -16.63 12.37 25.63
CA VAL A 447 -17.69 11.40 26.01
C VAL A 447 -17.50 10.10 25.24
N VAL A 448 -17.38 8.98 25.96
CA VAL A 448 -17.22 7.64 25.38
C VAL A 448 -18.60 7.03 25.11
N LEU A 449 -18.90 6.75 23.84
CA LEU A 449 -20.11 6.04 23.43
C LEU A 449 -19.83 4.56 23.19
N SER A 450 -18.67 4.25 22.62
CA SER A 450 -18.15 2.89 22.44
C SER A 450 -16.64 2.93 22.24
N LYS A 451 -15.97 1.76 22.22
CA LYS A 451 -14.53 1.62 21.92
C LYS A 451 -14.06 2.39 20.68
N ASN A 452 -14.94 2.47 19.68
CA ASN A 452 -14.64 3.08 18.40
C ASN A 452 -15.16 4.51 18.30
N LEU A 453 -16.02 4.96 19.22
CA LEU A 453 -16.74 6.22 19.08
C LEU A 453 -16.61 7.03 20.38
N VAL A 454 -15.76 8.05 20.31
CA VAL A 454 -15.58 9.05 21.36
C VAL A 454 -15.93 10.40 20.76
N VAL A 455 -16.68 11.21 21.51
CA VAL A 455 -17.02 12.57 21.12
C VAL A 455 -16.08 13.55 21.79
N ALA A 456 -15.61 14.55 21.06
CA ALA A 456 -14.72 15.63 21.53
C ALA A 456 -13.31 15.21 22.01
N ASP A 457 -12.96 13.93 21.92
CA ASP A 457 -11.60 13.42 22.08
C ASP A 457 -11.37 12.26 21.08
N LEU A 458 -10.13 11.83 20.92
CA LEU A 458 -9.74 10.75 20.03
C LEU A 458 -9.74 9.40 20.74
N THR A 459 -10.16 8.35 20.03
CA THR A 459 -9.92 6.96 20.42
C THR A 459 -8.42 6.65 20.47
N LEU A 460 -8.04 5.58 21.17
CA LEU A 460 -6.63 5.14 21.21
C LEU A 460 -6.07 4.86 19.81
N VAL A 461 -6.88 4.21 18.96
CA VAL A 461 -6.49 3.90 17.57
C VAL A 461 -6.30 5.17 16.75
N GLU A 462 -7.19 6.17 16.87
CA GLU A 462 -7.03 7.46 16.19
C GLU A 462 -5.78 8.20 16.66
N ARG A 463 -5.53 8.22 17.97
CA ARG A 463 -4.33 8.88 18.56
C ARG A 463 -3.04 8.22 18.09
N ALA A 464 -3.01 6.88 18.05
CA ALA A 464 -1.88 6.11 17.53
C ALA A 464 -1.68 6.35 16.03
N ALA A 465 -2.76 6.33 15.24
CA ALA A 465 -2.72 6.55 13.80
C ALA A 465 -2.21 7.96 13.44
N GLU A 466 -2.66 9.00 14.15
CA GLU A 466 -2.20 10.37 13.94
C GLU A 466 -0.71 10.54 14.28
N THR A 467 -0.25 9.87 15.35
CA THR A 467 1.17 9.85 15.71
C THR A 467 2.02 9.12 14.65
N CYS A 468 1.56 7.94 14.22
CA CYS A 468 2.17 7.15 13.15
C CYS A 468 2.31 7.97 11.86
N LYS A 469 1.23 8.66 11.44
CA LYS A 469 1.22 9.52 10.25
C LYS A 469 2.22 10.68 10.36
N LYS A 470 2.26 11.39 11.50
CA LYS A 470 3.20 12.51 11.71
C LYS A 470 4.65 12.03 11.57
N LYS A 471 4.96 10.86 12.13
CA LYS A 471 6.29 10.24 12.00
C LYS A 471 6.57 9.75 10.58
N TYR A 472 5.59 9.14 9.92
CA TYR A 472 5.69 8.72 8.52
C TYR A 472 6.06 9.90 7.62
N HIS A 473 5.35 11.03 7.74
CA HIS A 473 5.64 12.22 6.95
C HIS A 473 7.03 12.82 7.22
N MET A 474 7.53 12.70 8.45
CA MET A 474 8.91 13.08 8.77
C MET A 474 9.93 12.16 8.08
N VAL A 475 9.67 10.85 8.07
CA VAL A 475 10.52 9.86 7.37
C VAL A 475 10.48 10.10 5.86
N GLU A 476 9.30 10.32 5.27
CA GLU A 476 9.14 10.57 3.83
C GLU A 476 9.86 11.86 3.39
N LYS A 477 9.75 12.94 4.17
CA LYS A 477 10.53 14.17 3.93
C LYS A 477 12.03 13.91 3.99
N THR A 478 12.48 13.14 4.98
CA THR A 478 13.90 12.79 5.13
C THR A 478 14.38 11.93 3.96
N GLN A 479 13.59 10.93 3.56
CA GLN A 479 13.90 10.09 2.40
C GLN A 479 13.95 10.92 1.11
N ALA A 480 12.98 11.82 0.89
CA ALA A 480 13.00 12.72 -0.25
C ALA A 480 14.24 13.62 -0.27
N THR A 481 14.74 14.07 0.89
CA THR A 481 16.00 14.82 0.96
C THR A 481 17.23 13.96 0.66
N ILE A 482 17.23 12.69 1.08
CA ILE A 482 18.30 11.73 0.78
C ILE A 482 18.30 11.41 -0.71
N ASP A 483 17.14 11.13 -1.30
CA ASP A 483 16.97 10.83 -2.72
C ASP A 483 17.35 12.04 -3.57
N ALA A 484 16.97 13.26 -3.17
CA ALA A 484 17.41 14.49 -3.83
C ALA A 484 18.93 14.68 -3.78
N ALA A 485 19.57 14.33 -2.64
CA ALA A 485 21.02 14.35 -2.51
C ALA A 485 21.71 13.28 -3.38
N MET A 486 21.15 12.07 -3.43
CA MET A 486 21.63 10.98 -4.27
C MET A 486 21.48 11.30 -5.76
N LEU A 487 20.33 11.85 -6.17
CA LEU A 487 20.06 12.31 -7.54
C LEU A 487 21.04 13.40 -7.98
N LYS A 488 21.52 14.25 -7.07
CA LYS A 488 22.56 15.24 -7.37
C LYS A 488 23.94 14.59 -7.64
N GLY A 489 24.20 13.42 -7.07
CA GLY A 489 25.41 12.62 -7.35
C GLY A 489 25.39 11.91 -8.70
N ILE A 490 24.21 11.56 -9.22
CA ILE A 490 24.05 10.81 -10.47
C ILE A 490 24.63 11.57 -11.70
N PRO A 491 24.41 12.88 -11.91
CA PRO A 491 25.04 13.64 -13.00
C PRO A 491 26.57 13.54 -13.02
N SER A 492 27.22 13.58 -11.85
CA SER A 492 28.69 13.45 -11.76
C SER A 492 29.17 12.07 -12.25
N ASN A 493 28.39 11.02 -12.00
CA ASN A 493 28.70 9.66 -12.48
C ASN A 493 28.37 9.49 -13.98
N ILE A 494 27.38 10.23 -14.50
CA ILE A 494 27.02 10.25 -15.92
C ILE A 494 28.13 10.91 -16.75
N ASP A 495 28.70 12.02 -16.28
CA ASP A 495 29.79 12.69 -16.98
C ASP A 495 31.05 11.80 -17.02
N LEU A 496 31.32 11.05 -15.93
CA LEU A 496 32.35 10.00 -15.92
C LEU A 496 32.06 8.89 -16.94
N PHE A 497 30.82 8.40 -17.01
CA PHE A 497 30.43 7.33 -17.93
C PHE A 497 30.57 7.74 -19.40
N LYS A 498 30.15 8.96 -19.76
CA LYS A 498 30.34 9.49 -21.13
C LYS A 498 31.81 9.53 -21.51
N GLU A 499 32.67 9.97 -20.59
CA GLU A 499 34.11 10.03 -20.82
C GLU A 499 34.73 8.61 -20.97
N LEU A 500 34.25 7.64 -20.18
CA LEU A 500 34.66 6.23 -20.27
C LEU A 500 34.21 5.56 -21.58
N MET A 501 33.05 5.94 -22.12
CA MET A 501 32.49 5.34 -23.34
C MET A 501 32.99 6.00 -24.63
N LEU A 502 33.53 7.22 -24.56
CA LEU A 502 34.06 7.96 -25.72
C LEU A 502 35.13 7.17 -26.51
N PRO A 503 36.12 6.49 -25.89
CA PRO A 503 37.11 5.70 -26.62
C PRO A 503 36.48 4.52 -27.37
N LEU A 504 35.44 3.91 -26.79
CA LEU A 504 34.72 2.79 -27.39
C LEU A 504 33.90 3.24 -28.60
N ALA A 505 33.22 4.38 -28.49
CA ALA A 505 32.46 4.97 -29.59
C ALA A 505 33.35 5.35 -30.78
N ILE A 506 34.54 5.91 -30.53
CA ILE A 506 35.53 6.21 -31.56
C ILE A 506 36.00 4.93 -32.26
N THR A 507 36.26 3.87 -31.49
CA THR A 507 36.68 2.57 -32.02
C THR A 507 35.60 1.96 -32.93
N VAL A 508 34.34 1.96 -32.49
CA VAL A 508 33.20 1.47 -33.29
C VAL A 508 33.06 2.26 -34.59
N LYS A 509 33.16 3.60 -34.53
CA LYS A 509 33.09 4.45 -35.72
C LYS A 509 34.21 4.12 -36.72
N ASN A 510 35.43 3.88 -36.24
CA ASN A 510 36.55 3.49 -37.11
C ASN A 510 36.34 2.11 -37.76
N PHE A 511 35.79 1.14 -37.03
CA PHE A 511 35.37 -0.14 -37.61
C PHE A 511 34.27 0.01 -38.65
N GLU A 512 33.33 0.92 -38.42
CA GLU A 512 32.26 1.18 -39.38
C GLU A 512 32.77 1.86 -40.65
N LYS A 513 33.74 2.78 -40.54
CA LYS A 513 34.47 3.37 -41.68
C LYS A 513 35.18 2.30 -42.51
N LEU A 514 35.87 1.37 -41.84
CA LEU A 514 36.52 0.20 -42.47
C LEU A 514 35.48 -0.68 -43.18
N ARG A 515 34.34 -0.94 -42.56
CA ARG A 515 33.26 -1.76 -43.15
C ARG A 515 32.62 -1.10 -44.35
N ARG A 516 32.47 0.23 -44.35
CA ARG A 516 31.86 1.02 -45.44
C ARG A 516 32.84 1.35 -46.57
N TRP A 517 34.12 0.92 -46.47
CA TRP A 517 35.17 1.24 -47.44
C TRP A 517 35.34 2.74 -47.70
N GLU A 518 35.09 3.57 -46.69
CA GLU A 518 35.15 5.02 -46.82
C GLU A 518 36.58 5.50 -47.13
N GLU A 519 37.58 4.79 -46.61
CA GLU A 519 39.00 4.96 -46.90
C GLU A 519 39.59 3.65 -47.47
N PRO A 520 39.66 3.50 -48.81
CA PRO A 520 39.95 2.22 -49.45
C PRO A 520 41.38 1.72 -49.20
N HIS A 521 42.36 2.64 -49.06
CA HIS A 521 43.76 2.30 -48.82
C HIS A 521 43.99 1.72 -47.42
N LEU A 522 43.35 2.27 -46.38
CA LEU A 522 43.42 1.73 -45.01
C LEU A 522 42.68 0.40 -44.90
N THR A 523 41.53 0.29 -45.56
CA THR A 523 40.71 -0.94 -45.56
C THR A 523 41.46 -2.09 -46.23
N LEU A 524 42.10 -1.84 -47.38
CA LEU A 524 42.92 -2.82 -48.07
C LEU A 524 44.13 -3.23 -47.23
N SER A 525 44.83 -2.28 -46.61
CA SER A 525 45.97 -2.57 -45.72
C SER A 525 45.54 -3.42 -44.52
N PHE A 526 44.40 -3.12 -43.91
CA PHE A 526 43.84 -3.88 -42.79
C PHE A 526 43.47 -5.30 -43.22
N LEU A 527 42.83 -5.46 -44.39
CA LEU A 527 42.46 -6.77 -44.94
C LEU A 527 43.70 -7.62 -45.27
N VAL A 528 44.72 -7.05 -45.91
CA VAL A 528 45.98 -7.75 -46.21
C VAL A 528 46.66 -8.18 -44.91
N PHE A 529 46.72 -7.30 -43.91
CA PHE A 529 47.29 -7.63 -42.60
C PHE A 529 46.51 -8.75 -41.90
N ALA A 530 45.18 -8.65 -41.82
CA ALA A 530 44.34 -9.70 -41.26
C ALA A 530 44.49 -11.03 -42.01
N TYR A 531 44.55 -10.99 -43.34
CA TYR A 531 44.77 -12.18 -44.18
C TYR A 531 46.12 -12.83 -43.90
N THR A 532 47.20 -12.05 -43.78
CA THR A 532 48.54 -12.59 -43.46
C THR A 532 48.59 -13.27 -42.09
N ILE A 533 47.88 -12.73 -41.10
CA ILE A 533 47.78 -13.31 -39.75
C ILE A 533 47.04 -14.64 -39.77
N ILE A 534 45.91 -14.71 -40.50
CA ILE A 534 45.11 -15.92 -40.63
C ILE A 534 45.87 -16.99 -41.42
N PHE A 535 46.47 -16.63 -42.56
CA PHE A 535 47.20 -17.55 -43.44
C PHE A 535 48.41 -18.18 -42.74
N ARG A 536 49.11 -17.43 -41.87
CA ARG A 536 50.24 -17.94 -41.09
C ARG A 536 49.86 -18.60 -39.76
N SER A 537 48.56 -18.74 -39.44
CA SER A 537 48.07 -19.28 -38.16
C SER A 537 48.63 -18.54 -36.92
N LEU A 538 48.88 -17.23 -37.04
CA LEU A 538 49.40 -16.42 -35.93
C LEU A 538 48.34 -16.00 -34.91
N LEU A 539 47.10 -16.46 -35.08
CA LEU A 539 45.94 -16.08 -34.28
C LEU A 539 46.13 -16.35 -32.78
N SER A 540 46.81 -17.45 -32.43
CA SER A 540 47.13 -17.80 -31.04
C SER A 540 48.12 -16.85 -30.36
N TYR A 541 48.95 -16.13 -31.14
CA TYR A 541 49.98 -15.22 -30.65
C TYR A 541 49.53 -13.76 -30.55
N ILE A 542 48.40 -13.40 -31.18
CA ILE A 542 47.85 -12.03 -31.12
C ILE A 542 47.55 -11.62 -29.68
N PHE A 543 46.90 -12.50 -28.91
CA PHE A 543 46.47 -12.19 -27.56
C PHE A 543 47.67 -12.00 -26.59
N PRO A 544 48.68 -12.91 -26.55
CA PRO A 544 49.91 -12.66 -25.80
C PRO A 544 50.67 -11.41 -26.24
N MET A 545 50.75 -11.15 -27.55
CA MET A 545 51.45 -9.97 -28.08
C MET A 545 50.75 -8.67 -27.66
N ALA A 546 49.42 -8.62 -27.70
CA ALA A 546 48.65 -7.46 -27.24
C ALA A 546 48.85 -7.19 -25.74
N LEU A 547 48.87 -8.24 -24.91
CA LEU A 547 49.15 -8.11 -23.48
C LEU A 547 50.57 -7.59 -23.22
N MET A 548 51.57 -8.06 -23.98
CA MET A 548 52.95 -7.59 -23.88
C MET A 548 53.09 -6.12 -24.29
N ILE A 549 52.41 -5.70 -25.36
CA ILE A 549 52.39 -4.30 -25.81
C ILE A 549 51.72 -3.42 -24.75
N MET A 550 50.61 -3.86 -24.18
CA MET A 550 49.92 -3.13 -23.10
C MET A 550 50.79 -3.02 -21.84
N ALA A 551 51.51 -4.10 -21.46
CA ALA A 551 52.42 -4.09 -20.33
C ALA A 551 53.61 -3.15 -20.56
N ALA A 552 54.22 -3.19 -21.75
CA ALA A 552 55.28 -2.26 -22.13
C ALA A 552 54.78 -0.81 -22.16
N GLY A 553 53.57 -0.57 -22.68
CA GLY A 553 52.87 0.72 -22.64
C GLY A 553 52.66 1.23 -21.22
N MET A 554 52.18 0.39 -20.30
CA MET A 554 52.00 0.76 -18.90
C MET A 554 53.34 1.05 -18.20
N LEU A 555 54.39 0.28 -18.48
CA LEU A 555 55.72 0.49 -17.90
C LEU A 555 56.37 1.78 -18.42
N THR A 556 56.23 2.08 -19.72
CA THR A 556 56.71 3.35 -20.30
C THR A 556 55.94 4.55 -19.76
N LEU A 557 54.61 4.46 -19.63
CA LEU A 557 53.80 5.49 -18.98
C LEU A 557 54.18 5.69 -17.51
N LYS A 558 54.45 4.60 -16.79
CA LYS A 558 54.91 4.64 -15.39
C LYS A 558 56.30 5.28 -15.29
N GLY A 559 57.24 4.91 -16.15
CA GLY A 559 58.58 5.49 -16.20
C GLY A 559 58.59 6.98 -16.55
N LEU A 560 57.76 7.40 -17.52
CA LEU A 560 57.61 8.81 -17.88
C LEU A 560 56.95 9.63 -16.76
N LYS A 561 56.08 9.01 -15.95
CA LYS A 561 55.48 9.62 -14.75
C LYS A 561 56.51 9.80 -13.62
N GLU A 562 57.34 8.79 -13.36
CA GLU A 562 58.42 8.85 -12.37
C GLU A 562 59.51 9.87 -12.74
N GLN A 563 59.76 10.07 -14.04
CA GLN A 563 60.68 11.10 -14.55
C GLN A 563 60.11 12.54 -14.52
N GLY A 564 58.89 12.74 -14.02
CA GLY A 564 58.27 14.07 -13.89
C GLY A 564 57.95 14.79 -15.22
N ARG A 565 58.08 14.10 -16.37
CA ARG A 565 57.80 14.63 -17.71
C ARG A 565 56.32 14.63 -18.07
N LEU A 566 55.52 13.85 -17.34
CA LEU A 566 54.06 13.94 -17.39
C LEU A 566 53.63 15.07 -16.43
N GLY A 567 53.08 16.15 -16.97
CA GLY A 567 52.60 17.29 -16.18
C GLY A 567 51.60 16.89 -15.09
N ARG A 568 51.42 17.74 -14.06
CA ARG A 568 50.54 17.53 -12.88
C ARG A 568 49.08 17.14 -13.20
N SER A 569 48.65 17.22 -14.45
CA SER A 569 47.32 16.83 -14.94
C SER A 569 47.24 15.41 -15.52
N PHE A 570 48.35 14.67 -15.64
CA PHE A 570 48.33 13.35 -16.27
C PHE A 570 47.67 12.31 -15.35
N GLY A 571 46.51 11.82 -15.76
CA GLY A 571 45.60 10.97 -14.97
C GLY A 571 44.44 11.73 -14.32
N LYS A 572 44.37 13.07 -14.44
CA LYS A 572 43.22 13.85 -14.00
C LYS A 572 42.20 13.90 -15.14
N VAL A 573 41.10 13.16 -14.99
CA VAL A 573 39.93 13.27 -15.88
C VAL A 573 39.31 14.65 -15.64
N THR A 574 39.57 15.60 -16.54
CA THR A 574 38.99 16.95 -16.46
C THR A 574 37.57 16.90 -17.00
N ILE A 575 36.59 16.81 -16.10
CA ILE A 575 35.17 17.00 -16.42
C ILE A 575 35.00 18.43 -16.93
N ARG A 576 34.62 18.59 -18.20
CA ARG A 576 34.21 19.90 -18.74
C ARG A 576 32.78 20.14 -18.29
N ASP A 577 32.57 21.08 -17.36
CA ASP A 577 31.24 21.53 -17.01
C ASP A 577 30.57 22.17 -18.23
N GLN A 578 29.57 21.49 -18.78
CA GLN A 578 28.66 22.05 -19.79
C GLN A 578 27.61 22.95 -19.10
N PRO A 579 27.04 23.94 -19.82
CA PRO A 579 26.08 24.89 -19.26
C PRO A 579 24.87 24.19 -18.64
N PRO A 580 24.16 24.83 -17.67
CA PRO A 580 23.15 24.18 -16.84
C PRO A 580 21.94 23.76 -17.69
N SER A 581 21.95 22.52 -18.18
CA SER A 581 20.79 21.85 -18.76
C SER A 581 20.07 21.03 -17.68
N ASN A 582 18.74 20.96 -17.81
CA ASN A 582 17.82 20.39 -16.84
C ASN A 582 18.16 18.91 -16.54
N THR A 583 18.23 18.54 -15.26
CA THR A 583 18.63 17.20 -14.75
C THR A 583 17.84 16.06 -15.40
N ILE A 584 16.56 16.29 -15.72
CA ILE A 584 15.68 15.29 -16.36
C ILE A 584 16.13 14.97 -17.79
N GLN A 585 16.53 15.99 -18.56
CA GLN A 585 16.99 15.79 -19.94
C GLN A 585 18.31 14.99 -19.99
N LYS A 586 19.19 15.15 -18.99
CA LYS A 586 20.42 14.38 -18.88
C LYS A 586 20.15 12.89 -18.61
N ILE A 587 19.17 12.57 -17.76
CA ILE A 587 18.78 11.18 -17.46
C ILE A 587 18.13 10.53 -18.68
N ILE A 588 17.23 11.23 -19.37
CA ILE A 588 16.58 10.72 -20.59
C ILE A 588 17.63 10.45 -21.69
N ALA A 589 18.55 11.37 -21.91
CA ALA A 589 19.62 11.19 -22.91
C ALA A 589 20.51 9.96 -22.64
N VAL A 590 20.77 9.62 -21.37
CA VAL A 590 21.52 8.41 -21.01
C VAL A 590 20.68 7.15 -21.20
N LYS A 591 19.41 7.20 -20.83
CA LYS A 591 18.48 6.08 -21.04
C LYS A 591 18.36 5.75 -22.52
N ASP A 592 18.29 6.76 -23.38
CA ASP A 592 18.25 6.60 -24.83
C ASP A 592 19.60 6.07 -25.36
N ALA A 593 20.73 6.58 -24.87
CA ALA A 593 22.05 6.07 -25.25
C ALA A 593 22.27 4.59 -24.84
N MET A 594 21.83 4.19 -23.64
CA MET A 594 21.88 2.80 -23.20
C MET A 594 20.98 1.91 -24.06
N ARG A 595 19.80 2.42 -24.45
CA ARG A 595 18.87 1.73 -25.34
C ARG A 595 19.47 1.54 -26.73
N ASP A 596 20.21 2.51 -27.25
CA ASP A 596 20.92 2.40 -28.52
C ASP A 596 22.08 1.39 -28.46
N VAL A 597 22.78 1.32 -27.33
CA VAL A 597 23.82 0.30 -27.09
C VAL A 597 23.19 -1.09 -27.01
N GLU A 598 22.07 -1.25 -26.31
CA GLU A 598 21.34 -2.51 -26.21
C GLU A 598 20.85 -2.97 -27.59
N ASN A 599 20.25 -2.07 -28.37
CA ASN A 599 19.82 -2.34 -29.75
C ASN A 599 21.01 -2.76 -30.64
N SER A 600 22.16 -2.11 -30.47
CA SER A 600 23.38 -2.43 -31.20
C SER A 600 23.91 -3.83 -30.84
N LEU A 601 23.91 -4.18 -29.56
CA LEU A 601 24.26 -5.52 -29.06
C LEU A 601 23.31 -6.61 -29.55
N GLN A 602 22.00 -6.33 -29.56
CA GLN A 602 21.00 -7.24 -30.11
C GLN A 602 21.22 -7.46 -31.60
N ASN A 603 21.46 -6.40 -32.38
CA ASN A 603 21.79 -6.52 -33.80
C ASN A 603 23.08 -7.34 -34.02
N LEU A 604 24.10 -7.13 -33.19
CA LEU A 604 25.34 -7.88 -33.24
C LEU A 604 25.09 -9.38 -32.97
N ASN A 605 24.33 -9.70 -31.93
CA ASN A 605 23.91 -11.08 -31.63
C ASN A 605 23.12 -11.72 -32.78
N VAL A 606 22.19 -10.99 -33.39
CA VAL A 606 21.44 -11.47 -34.57
C VAL A 606 22.36 -11.72 -35.75
N THR A 607 23.33 -10.83 -36.02
CA THR A 607 24.31 -11.07 -37.09
C THR A 607 25.21 -12.26 -36.80
N LEU A 608 25.62 -12.45 -35.54
CA LEU A 608 26.46 -13.58 -35.12
C LEU A 608 25.68 -14.91 -35.21
N LEU A 609 24.39 -14.89 -34.88
CA LEU A 609 23.48 -16.02 -35.11
C LEU A 609 23.31 -16.33 -36.59
N LYS A 610 23.14 -15.31 -37.45
CA LYS A 610 23.07 -15.49 -38.91
C LYS A 610 24.37 -16.08 -39.46
N ILE A 611 25.53 -15.55 -39.05
CA ILE A 611 26.85 -16.07 -39.42
C ILE A 611 27.00 -17.52 -38.94
N ARG A 612 26.63 -17.83 -37.69
CA ARG A 612 26.65 -19.20 -37.15
C ARG A 612 25.75 -20.14 -37.95
N THR A 613 24.57 -19.68 -38.35
CA THR A 613 23.62 -20.47 -39.15
C THR A 613 24.18 -20.77 -40.54
N ILE A 614 24.84 -19.79 -41.18
CA ILE A 614 25.51 -19.95 -42.47
C ILE A 614 26.75 -20.86 -42.35
N LEU A 615 27.51 -20.75 -41.26
CA LEU A 615 28.69 -21.59 -41.00
C LEU A 615 28.31 -23.05 -40.74
N LEU A 616 27.18 -23.28 -40.05
CA LEU A 616 26.66 -24.62 -39.75
C LEU A 616 25.86 -25.23 -40.91
N SER A 617 25.31 -24.42 -41.84
CA SER A 617 24.63 -24.94 -43.03
C SER A 617 25.59 -25.53 -44.08
N GLY A 618 26.90 -25.46 -43.83
CA GLY A 618 27.96 -25.94 -44.73
C GLY A 618 28.42 -27.39 -44.54
N GLN A 619 27.73 -28.23 -43.75
CA GLN A 619 27.97 -29.68 -43.76
C GLN A 619 27.00 -30.38 -44.72
N PRO A 620 27.43 -30.80 -45.94
CA PRO A 620 26.62 -31.66 -46.79
C PRO A 620 26.68 -33.10 -46.26
N GLN A 621 25.57 -33.82 -46.46
CA GLN A 621 25.40 -35.24 -46.20
C GLN A 621 26.60 -36.07 -46.68
N VAL A 622 27.23 -36.80 -45.76
CA VAL A 622 28.09 -37.93 -46.13
C VAL A 622 27.18 -39.07 -46.57
N HIS A 623 27.24 -39.41 -47.86
CA HIS A 623 26.65 -40.62 -48.42
C HIS A 623 27.29 -41.87 -47.77
N CYS A 624 26.47 -42.73 -47.18
CA CYS A 624 26.79 -44.14 -47.01
C CYS A 624 26.29 -44.88 -48.25
N HIS A 625 27.20 -45.40 -49.08
CA HIS A 625 26.90 -46.41 -50.08
C HIS A 625 27.31 -47.80 -49.57
N HIS A 626 26.46 -48.77 -49.93
CA HIS A 626 26.45 -50.20 -49.65
C HIS A 626 27.79 -50.95 -49.58
N SER A 627 27.85 -51.86 -48.60
CA SER A 627 27.92 -53.31 -48.82
C SER A 627 27.20 -54.03 -47.68
#